data_AF-O77532-F1
#
_entry.id   AF-O77532-F1
#
_cell.length_a   1.000
_cell.length_b   1.000
_cell.length_c   1.000
_cell.angle_alpha   90.00
_cell.angle_beta   90.00
_cell.angle_gamma   90.00
#
_symmetry.space_group_name_H-M   'P 1'
#
loop_
_entity.id
_entity.type
_entity.pdbx_description
1 polymer ?
#
loop_
_entity_poly.entity_id
_entity_poly.type
_entity_poly.pdbx_seq_one_letter_code
_entity_poly.pdbx_strand_id
1 'polypeptide(L)'
;MARLVVVALLVLLCLSGLEAIQHAPKIQVYSRHPAENGKPNFLNCYVSGFHPSDIEVDLLKNGKKIEKVEHSDLSFSKDWSFYLLYYTEFTPNDKDEYACRVSDVTFTAPKTVKWDRNM
;
A
#
# COMPACT_ATOMS: atom_id res chain seq x y z
N MET A 1 7.35 -33.60 36.27
CA MET A 1 6.69 -32.28 36.15
C MET A 1 7.64 -31.19 35.65
N ALA A 2 8.77 -30.91 36.30
CA ALA A 2 9.68 -29.83 35.91
C ALA A 2 10.14 -29.85 34.43
N ARG A 3 10.50 -31.02 33.88
CA ARG A 3 10.87 -31.16 32.45
C ARG A 3 9.76 -30.72 31.49
N LEU A 4 8.50 -31.07 31.80
CA LEU A 4 7.35 -30.68 30.97
C LEU A 4 7.12 -29.17 31.01
N VAL A 5 7.28 -28.55 32.18
CA VAL A 5 7.17 -27.09 32.34
C VAL A 5 8.26 -26.36 31.55
N VAL A 6 9.51 -26.82 31.60
CA VAL A 6 10.60 -26.22 30.83
C VAL A 6 10.36 -26.35 29.32
N VAL A 7 9.92 -27.52 28.84
CA VAL A 7 9.60 -27.70 27.41
C VAL A 7 8.44 -26.80 27.00
N ALA A 8 7.38 -26.69 27.81
CA ALA A 8 6.26 -25.80 27.52
C ALA A 8 6.71 -24.32 27.45
N LEU A 9 7.57 -23.87 28.37
CA LEU A 9 8.13 -22.52 28.35
C LEU A 9 9.01 -22.27 27.11
N LEU A 10 9.85 -23.23 26.72
CA LEU A 10 10.65 -23.14 25.50
C LEU A 10 9.78 -23.06 24.24
N VAL A 11 8.70 -23.86 24.17
CA VAL A 11 7.75 -23.80 23.04
C VAL A 11 7.02 -22.46 23.01
N LEU A 12 6.56 -21.94 24.15
CA LEU A 12 5.94 -20.62 24.24
C LEU A 12 6.89 -19.50 23.79
N LEU A 13 8.17 -19.56 24.22
CA LEU A 13 9.21 -18.65 23.78
C LEU A 13 9.44 -18.74 22.26
N CYS A 14 9.51 -19.95 21.68
CA CYS A 14 9.61 -20.13 20.24
C CYS A 14 8.41 -19.56 19.48
N LEU A 15 7.18 -19.73 20.01
CA LEU A 15 5.97 -19.21 19.39
C LEU A 15 5.90 -17.68 19.40
N SER A 16 6.48 -17.02 20.40
CA SER A 16 6.58 -15.55 20.43
C SER A 16 7.49 -14.98 19.32
N GLY A 17 8.36 -15.81 18.73
CA GLY A 17 9.22 -15.45 17.61
C GLY A 17 8.62 -15.80 16.23
N LEU A 18 7.40 -16.32 16.16
CA LEU A 18 6.72 -16.52 14.88
C LEU A 18 6.27 -15.15 14.35
N GLU A 19 7.15 -14.48 13.62
CA GLU A 19 6.79 -13.27 12.89
C GLU A 19 5.61 -13.57 11.95
N ALA A 20 4.67 -12.63 11.88
CA ALA A 20 3.59 -12.68 10.91
C ALA A 20 4.18 -12.79 9.50
N ILE A 21 3.68 -13.72 8.68
CA ILE A 21 4.15 -13.90 7.29
C ILE A 21 3.98 -12.58 6.57
N GLN A 22 5.07 -12.03 6.06
CA GLN A 22 5.05 -10.74 5.38
C GLN A 22 4.76 -10.93 3.88
N HIS A 23 3.88 -10.09 3.35
CA HIS A 23 3.60 -10.03 1.92
C HIS A 23 3.80 -8.61 1.43
N ALA A 24 4.60 -8.45 0.37
CA ALA A 24 4.89 -7.15 -0.20
C ALA A 24 3.70 -6.63 -1.04
N PRO A 25 3.36 -5.33 -0.94
CA PRO A 25 2.25 -4.77 -1.70
C PRO A 25 2.50 -4.74 -3.21
N LYS A 26 1.44 -5.04 -3.96
CA LYS A 26 1.30 -4.68 -5.38
C LYS A 26 0.68 -3.29 -5.45
N ILE A 27 1.33 -2.40 -6.20
CA ILE A 27 0.96 -0.98 -6.31
C ILE A 27 0.55 -0.70 -7.76
N GLN A 28 -0.66 -0.18 -7.94
CA GLN A 28 -1.18 0.21 -9.25
C GLN A 28 -1.63 1.68 -9.19
N VAL A 29 -1.20 2.48 -10.15
CA VAL A 29 -1.53 3.92 -10.22
C VAL A 29 -2.21 4.20 -11.55
N TYR A 30 -3.47 4.61 -11.50
CA TYR A 30 -4.30 4.75 -12.70
C TYR A 30 -5.34 5.87 -12.52
N SER A 31 -5.87 6.37 -13.62
CA SER A 31 -6.99 7.31 -13.59
C SER A 31 -8.32 6.56 -13.57
N ARG A 32 -9.33 7.08 -12.83
CA ARG A 32 -10.65 6.44 -12.74
C ARG A 32 -11.38 6.38 -14.09
N HIS A 33 -11.24 7.42 -14.89
CA HIS A 33 -11.75 7.49 -16.26
C HIS A 33 -10.58 7.63 -17.24
N PRO A 34 -10.76 7.37 -18.54
CA PRO A 34 -9.75 7.66 -19.55
C PRO A 34 -9.21 9.09 -19.39
N ALA A 35 -7.88 9.22 -19.36
CA ALA A 35 -7.25 10.49 -19.06
C ALA A 35 -7.25 11.42 -20.27
N GLU A 36 -7.82 12.61 -20.10
CA GLU A 36 -7.81 13.67 -21.10
C GLU A 36 -7.26 14.95 -20.48
N ASN A 37 -6.38 15.63 -21.22
CA ASN A 37 -5.77 16.86 -20.76
C ASN A 37 -6.81 17.93 -20.47
N GLY A 38 -6.73 18.53 -19.27
CA GLY A 38 -7.62 19.62 -18.86
C GLY A 38 -9.01 19.18 -18.39
N LYS A 39 -9.35 17.88 -18.44
CA LYS A 39 -10.62 17.35 -17.92
C LYS A 39 -10.47 16.83 -16.48
N PRO A 40 -11.37 17.19 -15.55
CA PRO A 40 -11.34 16.64 -14.19
C PRO A 40 -11.44 15.11 -14.18
N ASN A 41 -10.72 14.48 -13.27
CA ASN A 41 -10.70 13.02 -13.10
C ASN A 41 -10.25 12.67 -11.66
N PHE A 42 -10.11 11.39 -11.35
CA PHE A 42 -9.57 10.91 -10.08
C PHE A 42 -8.30 10.11 -10.32
N LEU A 43 -7.24 10.42 -9.58
CA LEU A 43 -6.02 9.64 -9.53
C LEU A 43 -6.20 8.59 -8.44
N ASN A 44 -6.07 7.32 -8.79
CA ASN A 44 -6.18 6.19 -7.87
C ASN A 44 -4.79 5.57 -7.64
N CYS A 45 -4.49 5.21 -6.39
CA CYS A 45 -3.44 4.27 -6.03
C CYS A 45 -4.09 3.08 -5.32
N TYR A 46 -4.11 1.93 -6.00
CA TYR A 46 -4.57 0.67 -5.42
C TYR A 46 -3.39 -0.13 -4.92
N VAL A 47 -3.37 -0.36 -3.61
CA VAL A 47 -2.31 -1.10 -2.91
C VAL A 47 -2.93 -2.39 -2.39
N SER A 48 -2.39 -3.54 -2.77
CA SER A 48 -3.04 -4.83 -2.52
C SER A 48 -2.06 -5.96 -2.29
N GLY A 49 -2.51 -7.02 -1.63
CA GLY A 49 -1.70 -8.22 -1.42
C GLY A 49 -0.66 -8.06 -0.33
N PHE A 50 -0.80 -7.07 0.57
CA PHE A 50 0.18 -6.81 1.62
C PHE A 50 -0.22 -7.42 2.97
N HIS A 51 0.77 -7.74 3.79
CA HIS A 51 0.58 -8.22 5.16
C HIS A 51 1.86 -7.95 5.97
N PRO A 52 1.79 -7.43 7.21
CA PRO A 52 0.59 -7.08 7.99
C PRO A 52 -0.16 -5.84 7.44
N SER A 53 -1.15 -5.32 8.17
CA SER A 53 -1.99 -4.19 7.73
C SER A 53 -1.30 -2.84 7.69
N ASP A 54 -0.16 -2.70 8.37
CA ASP A 54 0.49 -1.40 8.59
C ASP A 54 1.24 -0.96 7.33
N ILE A 55 0.80 0.15 6.74
CA ILE A 55 1.34 0.68 5.49
C ILE A 55 1.16 2.21 5.46
N GLU A 56 2.10 2.91 4.84
CA GLU A 56 1.98 4.34 4.55
C GLU A 56 1.86 4.55 3.04
N VAL A 57 0.86 5.30 2.60
CA VAL A 57 0.60 5.57 1.18
C VAL A 57 0.39 7.06 0.95
N ASP A 58 1.17 7.63 0.04
CA ASP A 58 1.10 9.02 -0.40
C ASP A 58 0.82 9.10 -1.90
N LEU A 59 -0.17 9.91 -2.29
CA LEU A 59 -0.25 10.42 -3.67
C LEU A 59 0.61 11.67 -3.81
N LEU A 60 1.38 11.74 -4.89
CA LEU A 60 2.34 12.80 -5.17
C LEU A 60 1.98 13.55 -6.46
N LYS A 61 2.21 14.86 -6.45
CA LYS A 61 2.24 15.73 -7.62
C LYS A 61 3.61 16.41 -7.70
N ASN A 62 4.37 16.17 -8.76
CA ASN A 62 5.74 16.68 -8.95
C ASN A 62 6.64 16.43 -7.72
N GLY A 63 6.56 15.21 -7.17
CA GLY A 63 7.30 14.78 -5.99
C GLY A 63 6.79 15.32 -4.64
N LYS A 64 5.78 16.20 -4.62
CA LYS A 64 5.18 16.74 -3.40
C LYS A 64 3.91 15.98 -3.03
N LYS A 65 3.73 15.68 -1.74
CA LYS A 65 2.53 15.03 -1.20
C LYS A 65 1.28 15.87 -1.47
N ILE A 66 0.23 15.22 -1.97
CA ILE A 66 -1.11 15.81 -2.09
C ILE A 66 -1.79 15.68 -0.72
N GLU A 67 -2.29 16.79 -0.18
CA GLU A 67 -2.88 16.80 1.17
C GLU A 67 -4.31 16.26 1.21
N LYS A 68 -5.11 16.57 0.19
CA LYS A 68 -6.52 16.15 0.09
C LYS A 68 -6.61 14.78 -0.59
N VAL A 69 -6.30 13.72 0.15
CA VAL A 69 -6.40 12.33 -0.31
C VAL A 69 -7.40 11.59 0.56
N GLU A 70 -8.32 10.88 -0.08
CA GLU A 70 -9.25 9.95 0.58
C GLU A 70 -8.76 8.52 0.40
N HIS A 71 -9.19 7.61 1.27
CA HIS A 71 -8.91 6.20 1.12
C HIS A 71 -10.11 5.33 1.51
N SER A 72 -10.17 4.12 0.97
CA SER A 72 -11.14 3.12 1.39
C SER A 72 -10.90 2.68 2.83
N ASP A 73 -11.90 2.05 3.43
CA ASP A 73 -11.69 1.23 4.61
C ASP A 73 -10.71 0.09 4.29
N LEU A 74 -9.93 -0.31 5.29
CA LEU A 74 -9.06 -1.47 5.19
C LEU A 74 -9.90 -2.74 5.04
N SER A 75 -9.57 -3.55 4.04
CA SER A 75 -10.20 -4.85 3.80
C SER A 75 -9.15 -5.86 3.37
N PHE A 76 -9.53 -7.13 3.27
CA PHE A 76 -8.63 -8.23 2.97
C PHE A 76 -9.22 -9.22 1.97
N SER A 77 -8.32 -9.88 1.24
CA SER A 77 -8.62 -10.92 0.26
C SER A 77 -8.83 -12.27 0.95
N LYS A 78 -9.27 -13.29 0.19
CA LYS A 78 -9.51 -14.66 0.72
C LYS A 78 -8.26 -15.30 1.34
N ASP A 79 -7.07 -14.87 0.93
CA ASP A 79 -5.78 -15.31 1.47
C ASP A 79 -5.31 -14.49 2.68
N TRP A 80 -6.18 -13.63 3.23
CA TRP A 80 -5.91 -12.74 4.37
C TRP A 80 -4.94 -11.59 4.09
N SER A 81 -4.50 -11.40 2.85
CA SER A 81 -3.74 -10.20 2.48
C SER A 81 -4.62 -8.96 2.39
N PHE A 82 -4.12 -7.82 2.82
CA PHE A 82 -4.84 -6.56 2.87
C PHE A 82 -4.82 -5.81 1.52
N TYR A 83 -5.80 -4.92 1.35
CA TYR A 83 -5.82 -3.95 0.27
C TYR A 83 -6.46 -2.63 0.71
N LEU A 84 -6.03 -1.54 0.06
CA LEU A 84 -6.53 -0.17 0.21
C LEU A 84 -6.55 0.53 -1.16
N LEU A 85 -7.55 1.39 -1.36
CA LEU A 85 -7.61 2.33 -2.47
C LEU A 85 -7.43 3.75 -1.94
N TYR A 86 -6.36 4.43 -2.31
CA TYR A 86 -6.15 5.86 -2.07
C TYR A 86 -6.53 6.64 -3.33
N TYR A 87 -7.23 7.76 -3.20
CA TYR A 87 -7.63 8.55 -4.35
C TYR A 87 -7.74 10.06 -4.05
N THR A 88 -7.58 10.85 -5.10
CA THR A 88 -7.75 12.32 -5.04
C THR A 88 -8.24 12.85 -6.38
N GLU A 89 -8.93 13.98 -6.36
CA GLU A 89 -9.25 14.73 -7.57
C GLU A 89 -7.98 15.26 -8.21
N PHE A 90 -7.88 15.12 -9.53
CA PHE A 90 -6.80 15.72 -10.30
C PHE A 90 -7.26 16.07 -11.72
N THR A 91 -6.46 16.92 -12.38
CA THR A 91 -6.67 17.27 -13.78
C THR A 91 -5.41 16.90 -14.55
N PRO A 92 -5.43 15.80 -15.35
CA PRO A 92 -4.34 15.42 -16.22
C PRO A 92 -3.83 16.59 -17.08
N ASN A 93 -2.52 16.68 -17.19
CA ASN A 93 -1.83 17.58 -18.12
C ASN A 93 -0.42 17.02 -18.42
N ASP A 94 0.24 17.55 -19.44
CA ASP A 94 1.54 17.03 -19.91
C ASP A 94 2.74 17.59 -19.13
N LYS A 95 2.51 18.46 -18.14
CA LYS A 95 3.56 19.14 -17.37
C LYS A 95 3.75 18.54 -15.99
N ASP A 96 2.68 18.04 -15.39
CA ASP A 96 2.67 17.48 -14.04
C ASP A 96 2.90 15.97 -14.06
N GLU A 97 3.82 15.52 -13.22
CA GLU A 97 4.03 14.10 -12.93
C GLU A 97 3.26 13.71 -11.67
N TYR A 98 2.52 12.61 -11.75
CA TYR A 98 1.79 12.04 -10.62
C TYR A 98 2.37 10.68 -10.26
N ALA A 99 2.38 10.34 -8.97
CA ALA A 99 2.91 9.07 -8.49
C ALA A 99 2.24 8.65 -7.19
N CYS A 100 2.37 7.36 -6.84
CA CYS A 100 2.06 6.83 -5.53
C CYS A 100 3.34 6.36 -4.85
N ARG A 101 3.58 6.82 -3.63
CA ARG A 101 4.71 6.37 -2.80
C ARG A 101 4.18 5.54 -1.65
N VAL A 102 4.76 4.36 -1.47
CA VAL A 102 4.34 3.37 -0.48
C VAL A 102 5.53 3.00 0.40
N SER A 103 5.36 3.15 1.71
CA SER A 103 6.28 2.63 2.73
C SER A 103 5.64 1.40 3.36
N ASP A 104 6.36 0.29 3.37
CA ASP A 104 5.92 -1.00 3.90
C ASP A 104 7.13 -1.72 4.50
N VAL A 105 6.91 -2.58 5.50
CA VAL A 105 7.98 -3.28 6.23
C VAL A 105 8.84 -4.16 5.33
N THR A 106 8.28 -4.64 4.20
CA THR A 106 8.98 -5.49 3.23
C THR A 106 9.93 -4.71 2.32
N PHE A 107 9.88 -3.37 2.36
CA PHE A 107 10.74 -2.51 1.56
C PHE A 107 11.87 -1.91 2.40
N THR A 108 13.11 -1.93 1.88
CA THR A 108 14.24 -1.23 2.53
C THR A 108 14.11 0.30 2.47
N ALA A 109 13.35 0.81 1.50
CA ALA A 109 13.04 2.22 1.34
C ALA A 109 11.66 2.37 0.64
N PRO A 110 10.96 3.51 0.79
CA PRO A 110 9.66 3.70 0.16
C PRO A 110 9.70 3.52 -1.35
N LYS A 111 8.75 2.78 -1.90
CA LYS A 111 8.63 2.52 -3.33
C LYS A 111 7.71 3.55 -3.98
N THR A 112 8.18 4.19 -5.05
CA THR A 112 7.39 5.17 -5.82
C THR A 112 7.03 4.60 -7.18
N VAL A 113 5.74 4.55 -7.49
CA VAL A 113 5.20 4.11 -8.79
C VAL A 113 4.58 5.32 -9.47
N LYS A 114 5.07 5.66 -10.67
CA LYS A 114 4.52 6.77 -11.45
C LYS A 114 3.21 6.38 -12.10
N TRP A 115 2.30 7.34 -12.20
CA TRP A 115 1.13 7.21 -13.04
C TRP A 115 1.55 7.24 -14.51
N ASP A 116 1.17 6.21 -15.26
CA ASP A 116 1.29 6.17 -16.71
C ASP A 116 -0.12 6.24 -17.32
N ARG A 117 -0.27 7.05 -18.36
CA ARG A 117 -1.55 7.22 -19.08
C ARG A 117 -1.95 6.00 -19.89
N ASN A 118 -0.99 5.14 -20.21
CA ASN A 118 -1.18 3.99 -21.08
C ASN A 118 -1.37 2.66 -20.31
N MET A 119 -1.47 2.71 -18.98
CA MET A 119 -1.77 1.56 -18.11
C MET A 119 -3.18 1.65 -17.56
#